data_AF-A0ABD4SVB1-F1
#
_entry.id   AF-A0ABD4SVB1-F1
#
_cell.length_a   1.000
_cell.length_b   1.000
_cell.length_c   1.000
_cell.angle_alpha   90.00
_cell.angle_beta   90.00
_cell.angle_gamma   90.00
#
_symmetry.space_group_name_H-M   'P 1'
#
loop_
_entity.id
_entity.type
_entity.pdbx_description
1 polymer ?
#
loop_
_entity_poly.entity_id
_entity_poly.type
_entity_poly.pdbx_seq_one_letter_code
_entity_poly.pdbx_strand_id
1 'polypeptide(L)'
;MTVAITFAPQDVISIVNNEPRTTSLKVAEVFGKLHKNVMQKIENLDCSSEFASANFSANARLEQIGGGAQREFKYYEMTKDGFM
;
A
#
# COMPACT_ATOMS: atom_id res chain seq x y z
N MET A 1 20.58 -14.54 6.35
CA MET A 1 20.99 -13.21 6.85
C MET A 1 19.77 -12.31 6.75
N THR A 2 19.24 -11.83 7.86
CA THR A 2 18.09 -10.92 7.86
C THR A 2 18.65 -9.51 7.81
N VAL A 3 18.50 -8.82 6.68
CA VAL A 3 18.84 -7.40 6.61
C VAL A 3 17.76 -6.67 7.41
N ALA A 4 18.13 -6.11 8.57
CA ALA A 4 17.28 -5.14 9.25
C ALA A 4 17.31 -3.86 8.42
N ILE A 5 16.34 -3.72 7.51
CA ILE A 5 16.20 -2.51 6.71
C ILE A 5 15.66 -1.44 7.67
N THR A 6 16.52 -0.50 8.06
CA THR A 6 16.10 0.65 8.85
C THR A 6 15.40 1.63 7.94
N PHE A 7 14.07 1.64 7.94
CA PHE A 7 13.27 2.62 7.19
C PHE A 7 13.19 3.92 7.99
N ALA A 8 13.50 5.04 7.35
CA ALA A 8 13.14 6.33 7.89
C ALA A 8 11.70 6.68 7.49
N PRO A 9 10.96 7.51 8.28
CA PRO A 9 9.57 7.84 7.98
C PRO A 9 9.36 8.38 6.56
N GLN A 10 10.31 9.14 6.01
CA GLN A 10 10.23 9.68 4.66
C GLN A 10 10.27 8.61 3.55
N ASP A 11 10.80 7.42 3.83
CA ASP A 11 10.89 6.34 2.84
C ASP A 11 9.51 5.69 2.65
N VAL A 12 8.72 5.64 3.72
CA VAL A 12 7.48 4.86 3.79
C VAL A 12 6.21 5.72 3.85
N ILE A 13 6.33 7.02 4.06
CA ILE A 13 5.22 7.98 4.13
C ILE A 13 5.33 8.99 2.98
N SER A 14 4.21 9.37 2.40
CA SER A 14 4.11 10.42 1.38
C SER A 14 2.96 11.35 1.73
N ILE A 15 3.15 12.65 1.53
CA ILE A 15 2.08 13.63 1.77
C ILE A 15 1.26 13.76 0.49
N VAL A 16 -0.02 13.38 0.57
CA VAL A 16 -0.98 13.54 -0.54
C VAL A 16 -2.15 14.33 0.01
N ASN A 17 -2.53 15.41 -0.67
CA ASN A 17 -3.61 16.32 -0.21
C ASN A 17 -3.42 16.82 1.23
N ASN A 18 -2.18 17.12 1.62
CA ASN A 18 -1.82 17.57 2.97
C ASN A 18 -2.05 16.53 4.09
N GLU A 19 -2.25 15.26 3.74
CA GLU A 19 -2.41 14.14 4.66
C GLU A 19 -1.28 13.11 4.49
N PRO A 20 -0.77 12.52 5.59
CA PRO A 20 0.19 11.43 5.51
C PRO A 20 -0.49 10.15 5.01
N ARG A 21 0.01 9.65 3.88
CA ARG A 21 -0.42 8.40 3.25
C ARG A 21 0.75 7.43 3.14
N THR A 22 0.46 6.13 3.09
CA THR A 22 1.41 5.08 2.72
C THR A 22 0.77 4.15 1.70
N THR A 23 1.54 3.20 1.15
CA THR A 23 1.03 2.24 0.16
C THR A 23 1.14 0.81 0.67
N SER A 24 0.27 -0.07 0.17
CA SER A 24 0.32 -1.50 0.54
C SER A 24 1.64 -2.18 0.16
N LEU A 25 2.37 -1.63 -0.82
CA LEU A 25 3.73 -2.05 -1.14
C LEU A 25 4.72 -1.73 -0.02
N LYS A 26 4.73 -0.47 0.44
CA LYS A 26 5.62 -0.01 1.51
C LYS A 26 5.35 -0.75 2.81
N VAL A 27 4.07 -0.99 3.14
CA VAL A 27 3.69 -1.85 4.26
C VAL A 27 4.20 -3.29 4.06
N ALA A 28 4.05 -3.86 2.87
CA ALA A 28 4.57 -5.20 2.60
C ALA A 28 6.09 -5.29 2.80
N GLU A 29 6.83 -4.28 2.31
CA GLU A 29 8.29 -4.19 2.42
C GLU A 29 8.75 -4.06 3.89
N VAL A 30 8.18 -3.10 4.63
CA VAL A 30 8.52 -2.83 6.04
C VAL A 30 8.30 -4.05 6.92
N PHE A 31 7.18 -4.73 6.73
CA PHE A 31 6.83 -5.89 7.55
C PHE A 31 7.35 -7.22 6.99
N GLY A 32 8.11 -7.21 5.89
CA GLY A 32 8.61 -8.42 5.23
C GLY A 32 7.49 -9.38 4.79
N LYS A 33 6.34 -8.84 4.37
CA LYS A 33 5.16 -9.60 3.95
C LYS A 33 5.04 -9.61 2.43
N LEU A 34 4.38 -10.63 1.89
CA LEU A 34 3.96 -10.62 0.49
C LEU A 34 2.89 -9.55 0.28
N HIS A 35 3.09 -8.70 -0.74
CA HIS A 35 2.15 -7.63 -1.11
C HIS A 35 0.72 -8.16 -1.33
N LYS A 36 0.56 -9.32 -1.97
CA LYS A 36 -0.75 -9.96 -2.15
C LYS A 36 -1.48 -10.20 -0.83
N ASN A 37 -0.76 -10.58 0.23
CA ASN A 37 -1.36 -10.90 1.52
C ASN A 37 -1.79 -9.62 2.24
N VAL A 38 -1.08 -8.52 2.04
CA VAL A 38 -1.47 -7.20 2.55
C VAL A 38 -2.75 -6.73 1.84
N MET A 39 -2.81 -6.83 0.52
CA MET A 39 -4.03 -6.48 -0.24
C MET A 39 -5.22 -7.34 0.19
N GLN A 40 -5.03 -8.65 0.32
CA GLN A 40 -6.09 -9.55 0.78
C GLN A 40 -6.59 -9.17 2.17
N LYS A 41 -5.71 -8.75 3.09
CA LYS A 41 -6.13 -8.29 4.42
C LYS A 41 -6.99 -7.03 4.34
N ILE A 42 -6.62 -6.07 3.50
CA ILE A 42 -7.38 -4.83 3.28
C ILE A 42 -8.75 -5.15 2.70
N GLU A 43 -8.82 -6.03 1.70
CA GLU A 43 -10.07 -6.44 1.05
C GLU A 43 -11.03 -7.21 1.97
N ASN A 44 -10.51 -7.84 3.02
CA ASN A 44 -11.29 -8.61 4.00
C ASN A 44 -11.40 -7.90 5.36
N LEU A 45 -11.17 -6.58 5.42
CA LEU A 45 -11.37 -5.82 6.65
C LEU A 45 -12.86 -5.83 7.05
N ASP A 46 -13.13 -6.20 8.29
CA ASP A 46 -14.48 -6.12 8.87
C ASP A 46 -14.75 -4.67 9.33
N CYS A 47 -15.12 -3.82 8.37
CA CYS A 47 -15.38 -2.40 8.58
C CYS A 47 -16.47 -1.90 7.63
N SER A 48 -17.02 -0.70 7.90
CA SER A 48 -18.01 -0.10 7.02
C SER A 48 -17.40 0.26 5.66
N SER A 49 -18.21 0.24 4.61
CA SER A 49 -17.81 0.68 3.26
C SER A 49 -17.27 2.11 3.22
N GLU A 50 -17.85 2.98 4.04
CA GLU A 50 -17.47 4.38 4.19
C GLU A 50 -16.08 4.49 4.83
N PHE A 51 -15.81 3.69 5.87
CA PHE A 51 -14.49 3.65 6.49
C PHE A 51 -13.44 3.08 5.54
N ALA A 52 -13.76 1.99 4.86
CA ALA A 52 -12.87 1.35 3.89
C ALA A 52 -12.52 2.31 2.74
N SER A 53 -13.50 2.98 2.15
CA SER A 53 -13.27 3.89 1.02
C SER A 53 -12.54 5.18 1.41
N ALA A 54 -12.77 5.72 2.61
CA ALA A 54 -12.08 6.89 3.11
C ALA A 54 -10.59 6.64 3.40
N ASN A 55 -10.29 5.45 3.93
CA ASN A 55 -8.95 5.13 4.45
C ASN A 55 -8.12 4.22 3.55
N PHE A 56 -8.74 3.38 2.71
CA PHE A 56 -8.10 2.38 1.87
C PHE A 56 -8.55 2.53 0.40
N SER A 57 -7.87 3.39 -0.33
CA SER A 57 -8.20 3.69 -1.73
C SER A 57 -7.43 2.76 -2.69
N ALA A 58 -8.15 2.02 -3.53
CA ALA A 58 -7.54 1.16 -4.54
C ALA A 58 -7.03 1.99 -5.73
N ASN A 59 -5.79 1.78 -6.12
CA ASN A 59 -5.16 2.40 -7.29
C ASN A 59 -4.49 1.34 -8.16
N ALA A 60 -4.21 1.71 -9.41
CA ALA A 60 -3.44 0.89 -10.34
C ALA A 60 -2.23 1.67 -10.84
N ARG A 61 -1.10 0.98 -11.00
CA ARG A 61 0.07 1.52 -11.69
C ARG A 61 0.37 0.67 -12.91
N LEU A 62 0.67 1.32 -14.03
CA LEU A 62 1.12 0.65 -15.24
C LEU A 62 2.62 0.39 -15.12
N GLU A 63 3.02 -0.87 -15.23
CA GLU A 63 4.42 -1.26 -15.34
C GLU A 63 4.68 -1.97 -16.66
N GLN A 64 5.84 -1.72 -17.27
CA GLN A 64 6.28 -2.46 -18.44
C GLN A 64 6.79 -3.84 -18.02
N ILE A 65 6.22 -4.89 -18.60
CA ILE A 65 6.56 -6.29 -18.30
C ILE A 65 7.48 -6.93 -19.36
N GLY A 66 8.07 -6.09 -20.22
CA GLY A 66 8.95 -6.51 -21.31
C GLY A 66 8.22 -6.61 -22.66
N GLY A 67 8.99 -6.60 -23.76
CA GLY A 67 8.45 -6.72 -25.12
C GLY A 67 7.50 -5.59 -25.55
N GLY A 68 7.54 -4.44 -24.88
CA GLY A 68 6.61 -3.33 -25.11
C GLY A 68 5.22 -3.54 -24.49
N ALA A 69 4.98 -4.65 -23.79
CA ALA A 69 3.72 -4.89 -23.09
C ALA A 69 3.69 -4.16 -21.73
N GLN A 70 2.54 -3.58 -21.41
CA GLN A 70 2.25 -2.97 -20.12
C GLN A 70 1.23 -3.81 -19.36
N ARG A 71 1.37 -3.86 -18.04
CA ARG A 71 0.42 -4.50 -17.13
C ARG A 71 0.06 -3.56 -15.99
N GLU A 72 -1.21 -3.57 -15.62
CA GLU A 72 -1.70 -2.88 -14.43
C GLU A 72 -1.42 -3.70 -13.18
N PHE A 73 -0.79 -3.06 -12.20
CA PHE A 73 -0.56 -3.60 -10.87
C PHE A 73 -1.40 -2.82 -9.87
N LYS A 74 -2.38 -3.51 -9.28
CA LYS A 74 -3.23 -2.97 -8.21
C LYS A 74 -2.39 -2.74 -6.95
N TYR A 75 -2.64 -1.64 -6.26
CA TYR A 75 -2.14 -1.36 -4.92
C TYR A 75 -3.17 -0.52 -4.15
N TYR A 76 -2.96 -0.35 -2.86
CA TYR A 76 -3.82 0.45 -2.00
C TYR A 76 -3.02 1.61 -1.43
N GLU A 77 -3.60 2.80 -1.46
CA GLU A 77 -3.17 3.95 -0.67
C GLU A 77 -3.93 3.97 0.64
N MET A 78 -3.21 4.24 1.73
CA MET A 78 -3.71 4.07 3.09
C MET A 78 -3.44 5.31 3.92
N THR A 79 -4.47 5.84 4.59
CA THR A 79 -4.33 6.91 5.59
C THR A 79 -3.69 6.38 6.85
N LYS A 80 -3.20 7.31 7.68
CA LYS A 80 -2.89 7.02 9.08
C LYS A 80 -4.10 6.48 9.85
N ASP A 81 -5.29 7.04 9.63
CA ASP A 81 -6.51 6.74 10.39
C ASP A 81 -7.08 5.34 10.09
N GLY A 82 -6.74 4.73 8.94
CA GLY A 82 -7.08 3.35 8.65
C GLY A 82 -6.43 2.32 9.59
N PHE A 83 -5.44 2.72 10.39
CA PHE A 83 -4.69 1.85 11.29
C PHE A 83 -4.91 2.13 12.79
N MET A 84 -5.83 3.04 13.16
CA MET A 84 -6.16 3.37 14.55
C MET A 84 -7.34 2.60 15.11
#